data_AF-A0A9P7KJA1-F1
#
_entry.id   AF-A0A9P7KJA1-F1
#
_cell.length_a   1.000
_cell.length_b   1.000
_cell.length_c   1.000
_cell.angle_alpha   90.00
_cell.angle_beta   90.00
_cell.angle_gamma   90.00
#
_symmetry.space_group_name_H-M   'P 1'
#
loop_
_entity.id
_entity.type
_entity.pdbx_description
1 polymer ?
#
loop_
_entity_poly.entity_id
_entity_poly.type
_entity_poly.pdbx_seq_one_letter_code
_entity_poly.pdbx_strand_id
1 'polypeptide(L)'
;MEVQDPNPSPLLLLPGELVIQIISFLKVPEVLAIRQTCTSLAQISRTRLIWLSLLKQQALTWHEGSLTSSEITDAALESGVIEAYRTAQSWPRLRRRASTVIPRAGDLLLSFEVFLERWLICAYSEGLVYLWDLGRPRISNAVDVPPYPRRCASLDLGSRNWASMVASLDASQKYVILAITRATVPAITRIYRVALRESSTVFDTNDFKHLDTLVSPFAQTARTIDPYRKILVLSSANSVDVVNTNTGSFASPDTMGKAGEVVMSVSAQTEDVEEVFNAVVDSKIIDEYLVVFKSRSLELHPFTQPSCGLPPMIHHFPSLTFRSLTSSQCLSTTQGFSFNFMGYDFLHGIFHFVAHVHRVPQSLEVTCLGVYPMSDTINTRALAPLLSSASTNDDSSELSGSQQVTDSQWASALFGHRTLGSTAGGSRGFVSALALGPQGKRAVWIERKRGSTVREVLVWAQDPAGEQTPGLVVIPRCMVHRVVSYDLRADLTHCAIAEVSGRIVLGNRIGELFVLDV
;
A
#
# COMPACT_ATOMS: atom_id res chain seq x y z
N MET A 1 -16.70 16.28 63.48
CA MET A 1 -17.05 16.47 62.06
C MET A 1 -17.03 15.09 61.43
N GLU A 2 -18.20 14.47 61.26
CA GLU A 2 -18.31 13.29 60.39
C GLU A 2 -17.96 13.74 58.98
N VAL A 3 -16.88 13.19 58.44
CA VAL A 3 -16.52 13.36 57.03
C VAL A 3 -17.58 12.58 56.27
N GLN A 4 -18.51 13.30 55.64
CA GLN A 4 -19.49 12.73 54.73
C GLN A 4 -18.71 11.99 53.64
N ASP A 5 -18.86 10.66 53.58
CA ASP A 5 -18.20 9.87 52.54
C ASP A 5 -18.62 10.41 51.17
N PRO A 6 -17.66 10.71 50.27
CA PRO A 6 -17.97 11.25 48.97
C PRO A 6 -18.85 10.25 48.23
N ASN A 7 -20.04 10.69 47.81
CA ASN A 7 -20.96 9.88 47.01
C ASN A 7 -20.19 9.21 45.86
N PRO A 8 -20.32 7.89 45.67
CA PRO A 8 -19.63 7.18 44.62
C PRO A 8 -19.99 7.79 43.25
N SER A 9 -19.00 7.86 42.35
CA SER A 9 -19.23 8.33 40.98
C SER A 9 -20.41 7.58 40.34
N PRO A 10 -21.37 8.25 39.68
CA PRO A 10 -22.50 7.60 39.03
C PRO A 10 -22.09 6.51 38.03
N LEU A 11 -20.91 6.65 37.42
CA LEU A 11 -20.36 5.64 36.50
C LEU A 11 -20.06 4.31 37.22
N LEU A 12 -19.61 4.36 38.47
CA LEU A 12 -19.31 3.17 39.28
C LEU A 12 -20.56 2.49 39.84
N LEU A 13 -21.74 3.13 39.74
CA LEU A 13 -23.02 2.53 40.11
C LEU A 13 -23.61 1.66 38.98
N LEU A 14 -23.07 1.76 37.76
CA LEU A 14 -23.50 0.95 36.64
C LEU A 14 -22.88 -0.47 36.69
N PRO A 15 -23.58 -1.50 36.16
CA PRO A 15 -22.98 -2.80 35.88
C PRO A 15 -21.70 -2.67 35.05
N GLY A 16 -20.69 -3.49 35.35
CA GLY A 16 -19.37 -3.41 34.72
C GLY A 16 -19.42 -3.53 33.19
N GLU A 17 -20.36 -4.31 32.67
CA GLU A 17 -20.61 -4.50 31.24
C GLU A 17 -21.02 -3.20 30.56
N LEU A 18 -21.90 -2.41 31.20
CA LEU A 18 -22.31 -1.10 30.67
C LEU A 18 -21.15 -0.11 30.71
N VAL A 19 -20.33 -0.15 31.77
CA VAL A 19 -19.12 0.69 31.85
C VAL A 19 -18.14 0.34 30.73
N ILE A 20 -17.92 -0.96 30.47
CA ILE A 20 -17.07 -1.43 29.35
C ILE A 20 -17.63 -0.93 28.02
N GLN A 21 -18.95 -1.05 27.80
CA GLN A 21 -19.59 -0.59 26.58
C GLN A 21 -19.45 0.93 26.40
N ILE A 22 -19.66 1.73 27.45
CA ILE A 22 -19.45 3.18 27.42
C ILE A 22 -17.99 3.53 27.09
N ILE A 23 -17.03 2.90 27.77
CA ILE A 23 -15.59 3.16 27.53
C ILE A 23 -15.19 2.74 26.11
N SER A 24 -15.85 1.74 25.51
CA SER A 24 -15.58 1.28 24.15
C SER A 24 -15.91 2.32 23.07
N PHE A 25 -16.69 3.35 23.37
CA PHE A 25 -16.96 4.49 22.46
C PHE A 25 -15.92 5.62 22.57
N LEU A 26 -15.01 5.55 23.54
CA LEU A 26 -13.99 6.57 23.76
C LEU A 26 -12.77 6.34 22.88
N LYS A 27 -11.96 7.38 22.70
CA LYS A 27 -10.66 7.31 22.03
C LYS A 27 -9.57 6.83 22.98
N VAL A 28 -8.44 6.37 22.43
CA VAL A 28 -7.30 5.88 23.23
C VAL A 28 -6.87 6.84 24.35
N PRO A 29 -6.69 8.16 24.14
CA PRO A 29 -6.28 9.06 25.23
C PRO A 29 -7.31 9.16 26.36
N GLU A 30 -8.60 9.08 26.03
CA GLU A 30 -9.70 9.17 26.99
C GLU A 30 -9.77 7.90 27.85
N VAL A 31 -9.58 6.72 27.25
CA VAL A 31 -9.47 5.45 28.00
C VAL A 31 -8.25 5.48 28.94
N LEU A 32 -7.11 6.00 28.47
CA LEU A 32 -5.92 6.16 29.30
C LEU A 32 -6.10 7.20 30.41
N ALA A 33 -6.88 8.26 30.19
CA ALA A 33 -7.22 9.24 31.21
C ALA A 33 -8.16 8.65 32.27
N ILE A 34 -9.19 7.89 31.86
CA ILE A 34 -10.10 7.17 32.77
C ILE A 34 -9.32 6.23 33.68
N ARG A 35 -8.31 5.54 33.15
CA ARG A 35 -7.45 4.66 33.95
C ARG A 35 -6.75 5.38 35.11
N GLN A 36 -6.48 6.67 34.99
CA GLN A 36 -5.79 7.46 36.01
C GLN A 36 -6.74 7.99 37.11
N THR A 37 -8.04 7.70 37.02
CA THR A 37 -9.04 8.26 37.95
C THR A 37 -9.16 7.47 39.27
N CYS A 38 -9.36 6.15 39.21
CA CYS A 38 -9.47 5.28 40.39
C CYS A 38 -9.07 3.83 40.05
N THR A 39 -8.85 3.00 41.08
CA THR A 39 -8.40 1.60 40.92
C THR A 39 -9.40 0.72 40.17
N SER A 40 -10.70 0.89 40.42
CA SER A 40 -11.76 0.14 39.73
C SER A 40 -11.79 0.43 38.23
N LEU A 41 -11.78 1.71 37.84
CA LEU A 41 -11.72 2.10 36.43
C LEU A 41 -10.38 1.75 35.78
N ALA A 42 -9.28 1.76 36.56
CA ALA A 42 -7.99 1.27 36.08
C ALA A 42 -8.04 -0.22 35.72
N GLN A 43 -8.75 -1.05 36.51
CA GLN A 43 -8.95 -2.46 36.22
C GLN A 43 -9.89 -2.66 35.01
N ILE A 44 -11.03 -1.97 34.97
CA ILE A 44 -12.01 -2.08 33.88
C ILE A 44 -11.38 -1.65 32.55
N SER A 45 -10.63 -0.54 32.51
CA SER A 45 -9.95 -0.04 31.29
C SER A 45 -8.85 -0.95 30.75
N ARG A 46 -8.46 -2.02 31.46
CA ARG A 46 -7.52 -3.05 30.98
C ARG A 46 -8.24 -4.24 30.34
N THR A 47 -9.58 -4.25 30.33
CA THR A 47 -10.36 -5.33 29.74
C THR A 47 -10.08 -5.44 28.25
N ARG A 48 -9.74 -6.66 27.80
CA ARG A 48 -9.45 -6.99 26.39
C ARG A 48 -10.49 -6.46 25.40
N LEU A 49 -11.79 -6.53 25.75
CA LEU A 49 -12.90 -6.09 24.90
C LEU A 49 -12.80 -4.61 24.48
N ILE A 50 -12.35 -3.73 25.38
CA ILE A 50 -12.18 -2.30 25.09
C ILE A 50 -11.12 -2.12 24.02
N TRP A 51 -9.97 -2.77 24.19
CA TRP A 51 -8.84 -2.67 23.26
C TRP A 51 -9.12 -3.32 21.91
N LEU A 52 -9.87 -4.42 21.87
CA LEU A 52 -10.37 -5.00 20.62
C LEU A 52 -11.35 -4.07 19.90
N SER A 53 -12.23 -3.37 20.63
CA SER A 53 -13.13 -2.36 20.05
C SER A 53 -12.33 -1.20 19.45
N LEU A 54 -11.38 -0.66 20.20
CA LEU A 54 -10.49 0.42 19.74
C LEU A 54 -9.66 0.01 18.53
N LEU A 55 -9.16 -1.23 18.51
CA LEU A 55 -8.43 -1.77 17.35
C LEU A 55 -9.33 -1.80 16.10
N LYS A 56 -10.57 -2.29 16.26
CA LYS A 56 -11.58 -2.30 15.19
C LYS A 56 -11.94 -0.88 14.72
N GLN A 57 -12.06 0.09 15.62
CA GLN A 57 -12.34 1.49 15.28
C GLN A 57 -11.21 2.16 14.51
N GLN A 58 -9.95 1.89 14.88
CA GLN A 58 -8.81 2.32 14.06
C GLN A 58 -8.79 1.60 12.70
N ALA A 59 -9.56 0.52 12.59
CA ALA A 59 -9.72 -0.38 11.46
C ALA A 59 -8.37 -0.80 10.87
N LEU A 60 -7.34 -0.84 11.71
CA LEU A 60 -6.04 -1.35 11.34
C LEU A 60 -6.19 -2.85 11.28
N THR A 61 -5.91 -3.44 10.12
CA THR A 61 -5.57 -4.85 10.07
C THR A 61 -4.21 -4.98 10.74
N TRP A 62 -4.22 -5.18 12.05
CA TRP A 62 -3.05 -5.66 12.75
C TRP A 62 -2.56 -6.88 11.99
N HIS A 63 -1.35 -6.85 11.43
CA HIS A 63 -0.83 -7.99 10.71
C HIS A 63 -0.68 -9.14 11.72
N GLU A 64 -1.67 -10.04 11.74
CA GLU A 64 -1.78 -11.24 12.59
C GLU A 64 -0.65 -12.26 12.34
N GLY A 65 0.28 -11.95 11.44
CA GLY A 65 1.38 -12.81 10.98
C GLY A 65 2.32 -13.37 12.02
N SER A 66 2.22 -12.95 13.29
CA SER A 66 3.03 -13.53 14.36
C SER A 66 2.25 -14.22 15.47
N LEU A 67 0.94 -13.97 15.62
CA LEU A 67 0.17 -14.48 16.76
C LEU A 67 -1.28 -14.65 16.33
N THR A 68 -1.79 -15.88 16.34
CA THR A 68 -3.23 -16.11 16.26
C THR A 68 -3.91 -15.31 17.38
N SER A 69 -5.13 -14.82 17.17
CA SER A 69 -5.84 -13.96 18.13
C SER A 69 -5.92 -14.52 19.57
N SER A 70 -5.72 -15.83 19.74
CA SER A 70 -5.58 -16.56 21.01
C SER A 70 -4.27 -16.35 21.77
N GLU A 71 -3.17 -15.98 21.11
CA GLU A 71 -1.82 -15.88 21.70
C GLU A 71 -1.41 -14.45 22.09
N ILE A 72 -2.17 -13.44 21.64
CA ILE A 72 -1.88 -12.05 21.93
C ILE A 72 -2.26 -11.73 23.39
N THR A 73 -1.25 -11.53 24.23
CA THR A 73 -1.44 -11.04 25.60
C THR A 73 -2.17 -9.68 25.60
N ASP A 74 -2.99 -9.43 26.62
CA ASP A 74 -3.76 -8.17 26.73
C ASP A 74 -2.83 -6.94 26.74
N ALA A 75 -1.64 -7.07 27.34
CA ALA A 75 -0.63 -6.03 27.35
C ALA A 75 -0.07 -5.73 25.95
N ALA A 76 0.15 -6.76 25.12
CA ALA A 76 0.61 -6.59 23.74
C ALA A 76 -0.47 -5.94 22.86
N LEU A 77 -1.73 -6.37 23.02
CA LEU A 77 -2.87 -5.77 22.32
C LEU A 77 -2.99 -4.28 22.68
N GLU A 78 -2.99 -3.97 23.98
CA GLU A 78 -3.05 -2.59 24.46
C GLU A 78 -1.89 -1.74 23.92
N SER A 79 -0.65 -2.19 24.11
CA SER A 79 0.54 -1.47 23.64
C SER A 79 0.45 -1.21 22.14
N GLY A 80 -0.05 -2.18 21.40
CA GLY A 80 -0.26 -2.08 19.98
C GLY A 80 -1.26 -1.02 19.55
N VAL A 81 -2.45 -1.03 20.14
CA VAL A 81 -3.50 -0.04 19.87
C VAL A 81 -3.01 1.37 20.21
N ILE A 82 -2.25 1.52 21.30
CA ILE A 82 -1.64 2.78 21.69
C ILE A 82 -0.58 3.23 20.68
N GLU A 83 0.31 2.35 20.26
CA GLU A 83 1.35 2.65 19.27
C GLU A 83 0.74 3.05 17.93
N ALA A 84 -0.27 2.32 17.46
CA ALA A 84 -0.90 2.63 16.19
C ALA A 84 -1.71 3.93 16.22
N TYR A 85 -2.36 4.24 17.35
CA TYR A 85 -2.95 5.56 17.59
C TYR A 85 -1.91 6.68 17.54
N ARG A 86 -0.79 6.52 18.26
CA ARG A 86 0.31 7.52 18.24
C ARG A 86 0.86 7.69 16.83
N THR A 87 0.99 6.60 16.09
CA THR A 87 1.44 6.60 14.71
C THR A 87 0.47 7.37 13.83
N ALA A 88 -0.85 7.17 13.97
CA ALA A 88 -1.86 7.92 13.22
C ALA A 88 -1.75 9.43 13.48
N GLN A 89 -1.58 9.83 14.75
CA GLN A 89 -1.46 11.24 15.14
C GLN A 89 -0.15 11.90 14.70
N SER A 90 0.89 11.11 14.50
CA SER A 90 2.22 11.59 14.10
C SER A 90 2.48 11.42 12.61
N TRP A 91 1.66 10.65 11.89
CA TRP A 91 1.75 10.44 10.46
C TRP A 91 1.87 11.75 9.64
N PRO A 92 1.00 12.76 9.81
CA PRO A 92 1.09 14.01 9.05
C PRO A 92 2.17 14.97 9.56
N ARG A 93 2.89 14.64 10.65
CA ARG A 93 3.85 15.57 11.27
C ARG A 93 5.17 15.57 10.50
N LEU A 94 5.76 16.76 10.39
CA LEU A 94 7.10 16.94 9.82
C LEU A 94 8.14 16.11 10.59
N ARG A 95 8.84 15.23 9.88
CA ARG A 95 9.93 14.41 10.42
C ARG A 95 11.16 15.29 10.59
N ARG A 96 11.43 15.67 11.85
CA ARG A 96 12.61 16.49 12.22
C ARG A 96 13.86 15.66 12.47
N ARG A 97 13.69 14.37 12.80
CA ARG A 97 14.82 13.46 13.01
C ARG A 97 15.51 13.23 11.67
N ALA A 98 16.84 13.22 11.69
CA ALA A 98 17.62 12.85 10.51
C ALA A 98 17.19 11.46 10.03
N SER A 99 17.10 11.30 8.71
CA SER A 99 16.81 10.01 8.10
C SER A 99 17.92 9.01 8.43
N THR A 100 17.54 7.77 8.69
CA THR A 100 18.54 6.72 8.87
C THR A 100 18.95 6.22 7.49
N VAL A 101 20.22 6.41 7.13
CA VAL A 101 20.76 5.99 5.82
C VAL A 101 21.13 4.52 5.91
N ILE A 102 20.57 3.71 5.02
CA ILE A 102 21.00 2.33 4.84
C ILE A 102 22.25 2.34 3.95
N PRO A 103 23.32 1.62 4.31
CA PRO A 103 24.53 1.54 3.51
C PRO A 103 24.22 1.18 2.06
N ARG A 104 24.69 2.02 1.13
CA ARG A 104 24.53 1.79 -0.31
C ARG A 104 25.18 0.48 -0.68
N ALA A 105 24.44 -0.35 -1.41
CA ALA A 105 24.88 -1.68 -1.78
C ALA A 105 24.97 -1.92 -3.29
N GLY A 106 24.36 -1.07 -4.12
CA GLY A 106 24.44 -1.09 -5.59
C GLY A 106 24.33 0.31 -6.18
N ASP A 107 24.37 0.46 -7.51
CA ASP A 107 24.37 1.78 -8.17
C ASP A 107 22.99 2.22 -8.63
N LEU A 108 22.14 1.29 -9.08
CA LEU A 108 20.79 1.61 -9.55
C LEU A 108 19.75 0.75 -8.84
N LEU A 109 18.94 1.40 -8.00
CA LEU A 109 17.82 0.77 -7.31
C LEU A 109 16.76 0.31 -8.31
N LEU A 110 16.40 -0.96 -8.22
CA LEU A 110 15.39 -1.56 -9.09
C LEU A 110 14.01 -1.53 -8.46
N SER A 111 13.91 -1.97 -7.21
CA SER A 111 12.68 -2.03 -6.44
C SER A 111 12.99 -2.30 -4.96
N PHE A 112 12.08 -1.93 -4.07
CA PHE A 112 12.09 -2.38 -2.69
C PHE A 112 10.68 -2.43 -2.12
N GLU A 113 10.49 -3.26 -1.11
CA GLU A 113 9.21 -3.45 -0.45
C GLU A 113 9.41 -3.73 1.04
N VAL A 114 8.47 -3.27 1.86
CA VAL A 114 8.47 -3.51 3.31
C VAL A 114 7.42 -4.56 3.66
N PHE A 115 7.85 -5.62 4.32
CA PHE A 115 7.01 -6.72 4.80
C PHE A 115 6.89 -6.69 6.31
N LEU A 116 5.69 -7.00 6.81
CA LEU A 116 5.40 -7.13 8.24
C LEU A 116 5.92 -5.95 9.07
N GLU A 117 5.83 -4.73 8.51
CA GLU A 117 6.25 -3.48 9.14
C GLU A 117 7.75 -3.38 9.48
N ARG A 118 8.55 -4.40 9.17
CA ARG A 118 9.90 -4.60 9.73
C ARG A 118 10.93 -5.01 8.69
N TRP A 119 10.57 -5.86 7.75
CA TRP A 119 11.53 -6.47 6.84
C TRP A 119 11.55 -5.71 5.53
N LEU A 120 12.68 -5.10 5.18
CA LEU A 120 12.85 -4.42 3.90
C LEU A 120 13.62 -5.32 2.95
N ILE A 121 13.00 -5.70 1.84
CA ILE A 121 13.72 -6.29 0.72
C ILE A 121 14.04 -5.20 -0.29
N CYS A 122 15.27 -5.17 -0.80
CA CYS A 122 15.64 -4.29 -1.90
C CYS A 122 16.46 -5.03 -2.94
N ALA A 123 16.28 -4.66 -4.21
CA ALA A 123 17.04 -5.17 -5.34
C ALA A 123 17.62 -4.04 -6.17
N TYR A 124 18.77 -4.34 -6.78
CA TYR A 124 19.50 -3.43 -7.65
C TYR A 124 19.66 -4.05 -9.05
N SER A 125 19.84 -3.19 -10.06
CA SER A 125 19.91 -3.60 -11.47
C SER A 125 21.13 -4.49 -11.81
N GLU A 126 22.13 -4.52 -10.92
CA GLU A 126 23.35 -5.31 -10.98
C GLU A 126 23.17 -6.74 -10.43
N GLY A 127 21.95 -7.10 -10.00
CA GLY A 127 21.65 -8.44 -9.50
C GLY A 127 21.92 -8.61 -8.01
N LEU A 128 22.10 -7.51 -7.29
CA LEU A 128 22.26 -7.51 -5.84
C LEU A 128 20.89 -7.40 -5.17
N VAL A 129 20.59 -8.32 -4.26
CA VAL A 129 19.35 -8.34 -3.47
C VAL A 129 19.70 -8.46 -1.99
N TYR A 130 19.06 -7.64 -1.17
CA TYR A 130 19.31 -7.60 0.27
C TYR A 130 18.02 -7.65 1.07
N LEU A 131 18.07 -8.35 2.19
CA LEU A 131 17.05 -8.31 3.23
C LEU A 131 17.60 -7.52 4.42
N TRP A 132 16.86 -6.52 4.87
CA TRP A 132 17.17 -5.68 6.02
C TRP A 132 16.10 -5.82 7.10
N ASP A 133 16.53 -5.80 8.36
CA ASP A 133 15.69 -5.69 9.54
C ASP A 133 15.63 -4.21 9.98
N LEU A 134 14.43 -3.63 9.87
CA LEU A 134 14.06 -2.29 10.33
C LEU A 134 13.50 -2.32 11.77
N GLY A 135 13.62 -3.43 12.48
CA GLY A 135 13.29 -3.55 13.89
C GLY A 135 14.26 -2.74 14.74
N ARG A 136 13.74 -1.91 15.64
CA ARG A 136 14.60 -1.21 16.60
C ARG A 136 15.24 -2.26 17.52
N PRO A 137 16.56 -2.20 17.75
CA PRO A 137 17.18 -3.08 18.73
C PRO A 137 16.47 -2.88 20.07
N ARG A 138 15.96 -3.96 20.65
CA ARG A 138 15.49 -3.91 22.03
C ARG A 138 16.69 -3.45 22.85
N ILE A 139 16.51 -2.42 23.67
CA ILE A 139 17.54 -1.88 24.56
C ILE A 139 17.89 -3.00 25.55
N SER A 140 18.74 -3.92 25.12
CA SER A 140 19.49 -4.77 26.02
C SER A 140 20.65 -3.93 26.51
N ASN A 141 20.94 -3.93 27.80
CA ASN A 141 22.05 -3.21 28.42
C ASN A 141 23.45 -3.69 27.94
N ALA A 142 23.52 -4.38 26.80
CA ALA A 142 24.73 -4.85 26.17
C ALA A 142 25.47 -3.69 25.50
N VAL A 143 26.77 -3.65 25.70
CA VAL A 143 27.70 -2.61 25.23
C VAL A 143 27.81 -2.55 23.70
N ASP A 144 27.33 -3.59 22.98
CA ASP A 144 27.40 -3.71 21.52
C ASP A 144 25.99 -3.71 20.90
N VAL A 145 25.36 -2.53 20.79
CA VAL A 145 24.12 -2.40 20.03
C VAL A 145 24.46 -2.46 18.53
N PRO A 146 23.97 -3.47 17.78
CA PRO A 146 24.28 -3.59 16.36
C PRO A 146 23.76 -2.37 15.57
N PRO A 147 24.41 -2.02 14.45
CA PRO A 147 23.97 -0.90 13.63
C PRO A 147 22.54 -1.12 13.14
N TYR A 148 21.71 -0.07 13.26
CA TYR A 148 20.34 -0.02 12.78
C TYR A 148 20.29 0.86 11.52
N PRO A 149 19.66 0.41 10.42
CA PRO A 149 19.05 -0.91 10.20
C PRO A 149 20.08 -2.02 10.00
N ARG A 150 19.68 -3.28 10.28
CA ARG A 150 20.59 -4.43 10.21
C ARG A 150 20.37 -5.21 8.92
N ARG A 151 21.41 -5.38 8.12
CA ARG A 151 21.38 -6.33 7.00
C ARG A 151 21.24 -7.75 7.57
N CYS A 152 20.38 -8.56 6.99
CA CYS A 152 20.10 -9.92 7.45
C CYS A 152 20.53 -10.98 6.44
N ALA A 153 20.26 -10.75 5.15
CA ALA A 153 20.67 -11.64 4.08
C ALA A 153 21.12 -10.84 2.85
N SER A 154 21.92 -11.47 1.99
CA SER A 154 22.35 -10.92 0.70
C SER A 154 22.39 -12.00 -0.36
N LEU A 155 22.06 -11.63 -1.59
CA LEU A 155 22.14 -12.47 -2.79
C LEU A 155 22.79 -11.65 -3.90
N ASP A 156 23.78 -12.25 -4.56
CA ASP A 156 24.41 -11.72 -5.76
C ASP A 156 24.17 -12.71 -6.91
N LEU A 157 23.44 -12.26 -7.92
CA LEU A 157 23.08 -13.08 -9.07
C LEU A 157 24.15 -13.12 -10.15
N GLY A 158 25.15 -12.23 -10.05
CA GLY A 158 25.96 -11.80 -11.17
C GLY A 158 25.11 -11.16 -12.28
N SER A 159 25.78 -10.50 -13.22
CA SER A 159 25.15 -9.85 -14.39
C SER A 159 24.42 -8.54 -14.11
N ARG A 160 24.62 -7.57 -15.00
CA ARG A 160 23.85 -6.32 -15.04
C ARG A 160 22.56 -6.51 -15.85
N ASN A 161 21.68 -5.53 -15.78
CA ASN A 161 20.43 -5.41 -16.55
C ASN A 161 19.24 -6.21 -16.01
N TRP A 162 19.21 -6.47 -14.70
CA TRP A 162 17.96 -6.87 -14.05
C TRP A 162 16.96 -5.71 -14.12
N ALA A 163 15.73 -6.01 -14.52
CA ALA A 163 14.76 -5.03 -15.02
C ALA A 163 13.45 -4.99 -14.21
N SER A 164 13.16 -6.01 -13.41
CA SER A 164 12.03 -5.98 -12.47
C SER A 164 12.27 -6.96 -11.31
N MET A 165 11.70 -6.65 -10.15
CA MET A 165 11.62 -7.53 -8.99
C MET A 165 10.25 -7.41 -8.38
N VAL A 166 9.66 -8.54 -8.03
CA VAL A 166 8.42 -8.64 -7.25
C VAL A 166 8.66 -9.58 -6.08
N ALA A 167 8.02 -9.30 -4.96
CA ALA A 167 8.12 -10.12 -3.77
C ALA A 167 6.75 -10.28 -3.13
N SER A 168 6.57 -11.38 -2.40
CA SER A 168 5.34 -11.65 -1.65
C SER A 168 5.66 -12.55 -0.46
N LEU A 169 4.86 -12.43 0.59
CA LEU A 169 4.96 -13.32 1.73
C LEU A 169 4.42 -14.70 1.37
N ASP A 170 5.04 -15.73 1.94
CA ASP A 170 4.46 -17.06 1.90
C ASP A 170 3.21 -17.16 2.81
N ALA A 171 2.44 -18.24 2.68
CA ALA A 171 1.24 -18.46 3.50
C ALA A 171 1.53 -18.47 5.01
N SER A 172 2.75 -18.85 5.42
CA SER A 172 3.15 -18.83 6.83
C SER A 172 3.65 -17.47 7.32
N GLN A 173 3.84 -16.50 6.42
CA GLN A 173 4.46 -15.18 6.67
C GLN A 173 5.86 -15.27 7.30
N LYS A 174 6.54 -16.41 7.19
CA LYS A 174 7.90 -16.62 7.70
C LYS A 174 8.94 -16.47 6.61
N TYR A 175 8.50 -16.40 5.35
CA TYR A 175 9.39 -16.33 4.20
C TYR A 175 8.89 -15.28 3.23
N VAL A 176 9.84 -14.62 2.58
CA VAL A 176 9.56 -13.82 1.38
C VAL A 176 9.96 -14.66 0.18
N ILE A 177 9.03 -14.82 -0.75
CA ILE A 177 9.29 -15.37 -2.07
C ILE A 177 9.45 -14.19 -3.02
N LEU A 178 10.57 -14.14 -3.73
CA LEU A 178 10.85 -13.09 -4.70
C LEU A 178 11.07 -13.70 -6.08
N ALA A 179 10.64 -12.97 -7.09
CA ALA A 179 10.98 -13.23 -8.49
C ALA A 179 11.68 -12.01 -9.05
N ILE A 180 12.84 -12.22 -9.66
CA ILE A 180 13.64 -11.16 -10.28
C ILE A 180 13.91 -11.52 -11.74
N THR A 181 13.67 -10.57 -12.62
CA THR A 181 13.67 -10.79 -14.07
C THR A 181 14.68 -9.91 -14.78
N ARG A 182 15.48 -10.54 -15.65
CA ARG A 182 16.35 -9.87 -16.62
C ARG A 182 15.61 -9.80 -17.95
N ALA A 183 15.19 -8.60 -18.36
CA ALA A 183 14.35 -8.37 -19.55
C ALA A 183 15.13 -8.33 -20.89
N THR A 184 16.29 -8.97 -20.96
CA THR A 184 17.03 -9.21 -22.21
C THR A 184 16.45 -10.44 -22.90
N VAL A 185 16.47 -10.59 -24.22
CA VAL A 185 16.04 -11.84 -24.88
C VAL A 185 17.20 -12.87 -24.90
N PRO A 186 17.00 -14.12 -24.46
CA PRO A 186 15.81 -14.64 -23.79
C PRO A 186 15.70 -14.09 -22.35
N ALA A 187 14.48 -13.74 -21.94
CA ALA A 187 14.24 -13.20 -20.61
C ALA A 187 14.38 -14.31 -19.57
N ILE A 188 15.09 -14.01 -18.49
CA ILE A 188 15.35 -14.98 -17.43
C ILE A 188 14.74 -14.44 -16.15
N THR A 189 13.84 -15.21 -15.56
CA THR A 189 13.26 -14.92 -14.25
C THR A 189 13.75 -15.96 -13.25
N ARG A 190 14.39 -15.53 -12.17
CA ARG A 190 14.82 -16.43 -11.09
C ARG A 190 13.94 -16.21 -9.87
N ILE A 191 13.52 -17.30 -9.26
CA ILE A 191 12.65 -17.29 -8.07
C ILE A 191 13.47 -17.75 -6.87
N TYR A 192 13.44 -16.98 -5.80
CA TYR A 192 14.13 -17.27 -4.55
C TYR A 192 13.19 -17.21 -3.36
N ARG A 193 13.59 -17.87 -2.29
CA ARG A 193 12.97 -17.82 -0.96
C ARG A 193 13.99 -17.37 0.05
N VAL A 194 13.62 -16.41 0.89
CA VAL A 194 14.44 -15.97 2.03
C VAL A 194 13.63 -16.03 3.32
N ALA A 195 14.25 -16.47 4.40
CA ALA A 195 13.59 -16.60 5.70
C ALA A 195 13.63 -15.28 6.49
N LEU A 196 12.51 -14.91 7.10
CA LEU A 196 12.39 -13.77 8.01
C LEU A 196 12.73 -14.22 9.43
N ARG A 197 14.03 -14.31 9.74
CA ARG A 197 14.53 -14.80 11.04
C ARG A 197 15.05 -13.65 11.88
N GLU A 198 14.74 -13.65 13.17
CA GLU A 198 15.30 -12.69 14.15
C GLU A 198 16.77 -12.99 14.55
N SER A 199 17.43 -13.94 13.89
CA SER A 199 18.68 -14.56 14.37
C SER A 199 19.82 -13.56 14.57
N SER A 200 20.56 -13.73 15.67
CA SER A 200 21.34 -12.68 16.31
C SER A 200 22.78 -12.52 15.84
N THR A 201 23.43 -13.42 15.08
CA THR A 201 24.91 -13.33 15.02
C THR A 201 25.66 -13.67 13.74
N VAL A 202 25.12 -14.34 12.72
CA VAL A 202 25.94 -14.67 11.53
C VAL A 202 25.18 -14.41 10.23
N PHE A 203 25.79 -13.62 9.35
CA PHE A 203 25.38 -13.43 7.97
C PHE A 203 25.71 -14.68 7.17
N ASP A 204 24.70 -15.37 6.63
CA ASP A 204 24.93 -16.44 5.67
C ASP A 204 24.49 -15.98 4.28
N THR A 205 25.39 -16.05 3.30
CA THR A 205 25.07 -15.80 1.89
C THR A 205 24.09 -16.83 1.34
N ASN A 206 23.91 -17.97 2.03
CA ASN A 206 22.98 -19.03 1.63
C ASN A 206 21.55 -18.85 2.16
N ASP A 207 21.22 -17.70 2.76
CA ASP A 207 19.87 -17.44 3.25
C ASP A 207 18.83 -17.33 2.11
N PHE A 208 19.27 -16.97 0.90
CA PHE A 208 18.45 -17.01 -0.30
C PHE A 208 18.50 -18.39 -0.95
N LYS A 209 17.45 -19.17 -0.74
CA LYS A 209 17.27 -20.47 -1.40
C LYS A 209 16.68 -20.25 -2.79
N HIS A 210 17.44 -20.61 -3.83
CA HIS A 210 16.93 -20.69 -5.19
C HIS A 210 15.81 -21.74 -5.28
N LEU A 211 14.69 -21.36 -5.90
CA LEU A 211 13.53 -22.22 -6.10
C LEU A 211 13.38 -22.66 -7.56
N ASP A 212 13.47 -21.71 -8.50
CA ASP A 212 13.23 -21.99 -9.91
C ASP A 212 13.86 -20.94 -10.85
N THR A 213 14.05 -21.31 -12.12
CA THR A 213 14.45 -20.40 -13.21
C THR A 213 13.55 -20.58 -14.41
N LEU A 214 12.79 -19.54 -14.74
CA LEU A 214 11.93 -19.48 -15.91
C LEU A 214 12.66 -18.76 -17.04
N VAL A 215 12.59 -19.33 -18.25
CA VAL A 215 13.14 -18.71 -19.47
C VAL A 215 12.00 -18.41 -20.43
N SER A 216 11.94 -17.17 -20.91
CA SER A 216 10.97 -16.70 -21.89
C SER A 216 11.67 -16.23 -23.16
N PRO A 217 11.13 -16.55 -24.35
CA PRO A 217 11.69 -16.07 -25.61
C PRO A 217 11.47 -14.56 -25.83
N PHE A 218 10.66 -13.91 -25.00
CA PHE A 218 10.32 -12.49 -25.13
C PHE A 218 10.79 -11.70 -23.91
N ALA A 219 11.07 -10.41 -24.10
CA ALA A 219 11.33 -9.51 -22.98
C ALA A 219 10.04 -9.34 -22.15
N GLN A 220 10.13 -9.67 -20.86
CA GLN A 220 9.03 -9.59 -19.92
C GLN A 220 9.49 -9.00 -18.60
N THR A 221 8.55 -8.45 -17.84
CA THR A 221 8.76 -7.97 -16.48
C THR A 221 7.87 -8.74 -15.52
N ALA A 222 8.40 -9.08 -14.34
CA ALA A 222 7.58 -9.63 -13.27
C ALA A 222 6.72 -8.53 -12.64
N ARG A 223 5.43 -8.82 -12.45
CA ARG A 223 4.44 -7.87 -11.91
C ARG A 223 3.88 -8.28 -10.56
N THR A 224 3.59 -9.57 -10.39
CA THR A 224 3.21 -10.11 -9.08
C THR A 224 3.58 -11.58 -8.98
N ILE A 225 3.79 -12.05 -7.75
CA ILE A 225 3.99 -13.46 -7.44
C ILE A 225 3.01 -13.85 -6.32
N ASP A 226 2.29 -14.94 -6.52
CA ASP A 226 1.39 -15.53 -5.53
C ASP A 226 1.98 -16.88 -5.08
N PRO A 227 2.66 -16.94 -3.93
CA PRO A 227 3.26 -18.17 -3.42
C PRO A 227 2.25 -19.25 -3.04
N TYR A 228 1.01 -18.87 -2.70
CA TYR A 228 -0.02 -19.81 -2.28
C TYR A 228 -0.52 -20.61 -3.48
N ARG A 229 -0.82 -19.91 -4.58
CA ARG A 229 -1.21 -20.54 -5.85
C ARG A 229 -0.02 -20.98 -6.69
N LYS A 230 1.18 -20.54 -6.32
CA LYS A 230 2.44 -20.83 -6.99
C LYS A 230 2.39 -20.42 -8.46
N ILE A 231 1.99 -19.17 -8.65
CA ILE A 231 1.90 -18.54 -9.95
C ILE A 231 2.70 -17.24 -9.95
N LEU A 232 3.25 -16.91 -11.10
CA LEU A 232 3.98 -15.68 -11.38
C LEU A 232 3.29 -14.99 -12.55
N VAL A 233 3.01 -13.69 -12.38
CA VAL A 233 2.48 -12.86 -13.46
C VAL A 233 3.61 -12.09 -14.11
N LEU A 234 3.80 -12.35 -15.40
CA LEU A 234 4.76 -11.69 -16.27
C LEU A 234 3.99 -10.80 -17.24
N SER A 235 4.46 -9.57 -17.48
CA SER A 235 3.90 -8.73 -18.53
C SER A 235 4.93 -8.48 -19.62
N SER A 236 4.49 -8.53 -20.87
CA SER A 236 5.19 -7.95 -22.03
C SER A 236 4.57 -6.58 -22.37
N ALA A 237 4.97 -5.98 -23.49
CA ALA A 237 4.33 -4.77 -23.99
C ALA A 237 2.84 -4.95 -24.28
N ASN A 238 2.45 -6.15 -24.76
CA ASN A 238 1.11 -6.42 -25.31
C ASN A 238 0.41 -7.62 -24.68
N SER A 239 0.99 -8.26 -23.66
CA SER A 239 0.39 -9.42 -23.00
C SER A 239 0.68 -9.46 -21.52
N VAL A 240 -0.22 -10.10 -20.78
CA VAL A 240 0.00 -10.50 -19.39
C VAL A 240 -0.12 -12.03 -19.34
N ASP A 241 0.98 -12.69 -18.99
CA ASP A 241 1.06 -14.15 -18.91
C ASP A 241 1.13 -14.56 -17.44
N VAL A 242 0.26 -15.49 -17.05
CA VAL A 242 0.25 -16.15 -15.75
C VAL A 242 0.95 -17.49 -15.92
N VAL A 243 2.10 -17.65 -15.25
CA VAL A 243 2.96 -18.83 -15.37
C VAL A 243 2.94 -19.63 -14.07
N ASN A 244 2.82 -20.95 -14.17
CA ASN A 244 2.90 -21.86 -13.02
C ASN A 244 4.36 -22.07 -12.59
N THR A 245 4.68 -21.77 -11.33
CA THR A 245 6.03 -21.89 -10.78
C THR A 245 6.37 -23.28 -10.24
N ASN A 246 5.44 -24.26 -10.30
CA ASN A 246 5.71 -25.66 -9.92
C ASN A 246 6.21 -26.55 -11.05
N THR A 247 6.18 -26.09 -12.30
CA THR A 247 6.27 -26.98 -13.46
C THR A 247 7.65 -27.60 -13.66
N GLY A 248 8.62 -27.28 -12.82
CA GLY A 248 9.90 -27.95 -12.72
C GLY A 248 9.98 -28.97 -11.57
N SER A 249 9.84 -30.26 -11.88
CA SER A 249 10.69 -31.27 -11.24
C SER A 249 12.14 -30.76 -11.29
N PHE A 250 12.86 -30.76 -10.16
CA PHE A 250 14.27 -30.34 -10.03
C PHE A 250 15.15 -30.92 -11.15
N ALA A 251 15.19 -30.25 -12.30
CA ALA A 251 16.18 -30.52 -13.33
C ALA A 251 17.46 -29.88 -12.81
N SER A 252 18.58 -30.60 -12.94
CA SER A 252 19.91 -30.13 -12.56
C SER A 252 20.14 -28.68 -13.05
N PRO A 253 20.78 -27.81 -12.25
CA PRO A 253 21.04 -26.40 -12.59
C PRO A 253 21.76 -26.16 -13.93
N ASP A 254 22.29 -27.21 -14.58
CA ASP A 254 23.03 -27.14 -15.83
C ASP A 254 22.17 -27.32 -17.11
N THR A 255 20.90 -27.70 -17.00
CA THR A 255 20.03 -27.85 -18.18
C THR A 255 19.39 -26.50 -18.52
N MET A 256 19.61 -25.98 -19.74
CA MET A 256 18.99 -24.74 -20.25
C MET A 256 17.52 -24.66 -19.83
N GLY A 257 17.15 -23.57 -19.14
CA GLY A 257 15.90 -23.47 -18.38
C GLY A 257 14.65 -23.85 -19.16
N LYS A 258 13.66 -24.40 -18.44
CA LYS A 258 12.38 -24.81 -19.02
C LYS A 258 11.54 -23.56 -19.32
N ALA A 259 10.84 -23.57 -20.46
CA ALA A 259 9.75 -22.63 -20.67
C ALA A 259 8.68 -22.90 -19.61
N GLY A 260 8.33 -21.89 -18.82
CA GLY A 260 7.28 -22.04 -17.82
C GLY A 260 5.94 -22.32 -18.51
N GLU A 261 5.13 -23.20 -17.93
CA GLU A 261 3.77 -23.45 -18.43
C GLU A 261 2.92 -22.20 -18.23
N VAL A 262 2.49 -21.60 -19.33
CA VAL A 262 1.55 -20.47 -19.33
C VAL A 262 0.16 -21.02 -19.04
N VAL A 263 -0.38 -20.72 -17.86
CA VAL A 263 -1.71 -21.12 -17.41
C VAL A 263 -2.80 -20.25 -18.03
N MET A 264 -2.48 -18.97 -18.18
CA MET A 264 -3.39 -17.97 -18.76
C MET A 264 -2.55 -16.91 -19.46
N SER A 265 -3.01 -16.46 -20.63
CA SER A 265 -2.45 -15.30 -21.33
C SER A 265 -3.58 -14.34 -21.65
N VAL A 266 -3.45 -13.12 -21.16
CA VAL A 266 -4.35 -12.01 -21.48
C VAL A 266 -3.64 -11.16 -22.52
N SER A 267 -4.11 -11.22 -23.77
CA SER A 267 -3.62 -10.33 -24.81
C SER A 267 -4.23 -8.94 -24.61
N ALA A 268 -3.39 -7.92 -24.53
CA ALA A 268 -3.81 -6.55 -24.74
C ALA A 268 -3.97 -6.33 -26.25
N GLN A 269 -4.99 -6.94 -26.86
CA GLN A 269 -5.33 -6.59 -28.24
C GLN A 269 -5.80 -5.14 -28.26
N THR A 270 -5.16 -4.34 -29.10
CA THR A 270 -5.61 -3.00 -29.48
C THR A 270 -6.75 -3.18 -30.48
N GLU A 271 -7.97 -3.49 -29.99
CA GLU A 271 -9.12 -3.58 -30.89
C GLU A 271 -9.42 -2.23 -31.57
N ASP A 272 -8.95 -1.12 -31.00
CA ASP A 272 -9.03 0.20 -31.63
C ASP A 272 -7.67 0.68 -32.14
N VAL A 273 -7.50 0.62 -33.47
CA VAL A 273 -6.35 1.16 -34.22
C VAL A 273 -6.25 2.69 -34.08
N GLU A 274 -7.33 3.34 -33.62
CA GLU A 274 -7.40 4.79 -33.36
C GLU A 274 -7.19 5.16 -31.88
N GLU A 275 -7.07 4.19 -30.97
CA GLU A 275 -7.00 4.46 -29.54
C GLU A 275 -5.59 4.77 -29.01
N VAL A 276 -5.56 5.78 -28.14
CA VAL A 276 -4.41 6.21 -27.34
C VAL A 276 -3.82 5.02 -26.57
N PHE A 277 -2.50 4.87 -26.63
CA PHE A 277 -1.68 3.87 -25.94
C PHE A 277 -2.24 3.41 -24.56
N ASN A 278 -2.80 2.19 -24.51
CA ASN A 278 -3.38 1.57 -23.31
C ASN A 278 -2.50 0.44 -22.74
N ALA A 279 -1.24 0.75 -22.38
CA ALA A 279 -0.30 -0.26 -21.90
C ALA A 279 -0.56 -0.72 -20.46
N VAL A 280 -0.09 -1.93 -20.15
CA VAL A 280 -0.14 -2.52 -18.80
C VAL A 280 0.78 -1.75 -17.85
N VAL A 281 0.18 -1.08 -16.89
CA VAL A 281 0.86 -0.31 -15.84
C VAL A 281 1.26 -1.25 -14.70
N ASP A 282 0.32 -2.06 -14.22
CA ASP A 282 0.53 -3.03 -13.15
C ASP A 282 -0.44 -4.22 -13.29
N SER A 283 -0.17 -5.32 -12.61
CA SER A 283 -1.10 -6.45 -12.53
C SER A 283 -0.96 -7.19 -11.22
N LYS A 284 -2.08 -7.52 -10.59
CA LYS A 284 -2.12 -8.22 -9.31
C LYS A 284 -3.11 -9.38 -9.34
N ILE A 285 -2.84 -10.38 -8.53
CA ILE A 285 -3.79 -11.44 -8.25
C ILE A 285 -4.56 -11.04 -7.00
N ILE A 286 -5.87 -10.87 -7.15
CA ILE A 286 -6.76 -10.51 -6.05
C ILE A 286 -7.89 -11.52 -6.04
N ASP A 287 -7.96 -12.29 -4.95
CA ASP A 287 -8.92 -13.38 -4.83
C ASP A 287 -8.87 -14.26 -6.10
N GLU A 288 -9.97 -14.62 -6.72
CA GLU A 288 -10.01 -15.48 -7.92
C GLU A 288 -9.74 -14.75 -9.25
N TYR A 289 -9.34 -13.48 -9.20
CA TYR A 289 -9.19 -12.65 -10.39
C TYR A 289 -7.75 -12.20 -10.59
N LEU A 290 -7.33 -12.20 -11.85
CA LEU A 290 -6.20 -11.41 -12.32
C LEU A 290 -6.70 -10.00 -12.61
N VAL A 291 -6.26 -9.05 -11.80
CA VAL A 291 -6.55 -7.63 -11.94
C VAL A 291 -5.44 -7.00 -12.77
N VAL A 292 -5.78 -6.51 -13.96
CA VAL A 292 -4.86 -5.86 -14.89
C VAL A 292 -5.16 -4.36 -14.90
N PHE A 293 -4.21 -3.57 -14.41
CA PHE A 293 -4.26 -2.12 -14.48
C PHE A 293 -3.59 -1.68 -15.78
N LYS A 294 -4.38 -1.24 -16.74
CA LYS A 294 -3.87 -0.56 -17.93
C LYS A 294 -3.90 0.95 -17.70
N SER A 295 -3.26 1.72 -18.57
CA SER A 295 -3.20 3.18 -18.40
C SER A 295 -4.58 3.84 -18.43
N ARG A 296 -5.57 3.26 -19.12
CA ARG A 296 -6.92 3.81 -19.28
C ARG A 296 -8.04 2.83 -18.92
N SER A 297 -7.74 1.64 -18.39
CA SER A 297 -8.76 0.69 -17.95
C SER A 297 -8.31 -0.14 -16.75
N LEU A 298 -9.28 -0.59 -15.97
CA LEU A 298 -9.15 -1.63 -14.96
C LEU A 298 -9.88 -2.87 -15.47
N GLU A 299 -9.18 -3.99 -15.59
CA GLU A 299 -9.74 -5.24 -16.11
C GLU A 299 -9.60 -6.37 -15.10
N LEU A 300 -10.66 -7.14 -14.90
CA LEU A 300 -10.70 -8.29 -14.02
C LEU A 300 -10.95 -9.54 -14.84
N HIS A 301 -9.96 -10.42 -14.85
CA HIS A 301 -9.98 -11.69 -15.59
C HIS A 301 -10.10 -12.86 -14.61
N PRO A 302 -11.16 -13.66 -14.65
CA PRO A 302 -11.34 -14.79 -13.72
C PRO A 302 -10.31 -15.89 -14.00
N PHE A 303 -9.53 -16.27 -12.97
CA PHE A 303 -8.43 -17.24 -13.09
C PHE A 303 -8.85 -18.70 -12.78
N THR A 304 -9.91 -18.92 -11.99
CA THR A 304 -10.19 -20.23 -11.37
C THR A 304 -10.73 -21.29 -12.32
N GLN A 305 -11.22 -20.95 -13.53
CA GLN A 305 -11.71 -21.93 -14.51
C GLN A 305 -11.56 -21.44 -15.96
N PRO A 306 -10.56 -21.91 -16.73
CA PRO A 306 -10.43 -21.55 -18.15
C PRO A 306 -11.65 -21.99 -18.99
N SER A 307 -12.47 -22.91 -18.48
CA SER A 307 -13.72 -23.36 -19.09
C SER A 307 -14.93 -22.47 -18.84
N CYS A 308 -14.87 -21.54 -17.87
CA CYS A 308 -16.09 -20.83 -17.44
C CYS A 308 -16.55 -19.77 -18.46
N GLY A 309 -15.71 -19.40 -19.44
CA GLY A 309 -16.08 -18.53 -20.55
C GLY A 309 -16.60 -17.14 -20.14
N LEU A 310 -16.43 -16.76 -18.88
CA LEU A 310 -16.94 -15.50 -18.35
C LEU A 310 -16.12 -14.36 -18.96
N PRO A 311 -16.80 -13.34 -19.53
CA PRO A 311 -16.10 -12.19 -20.07
C PRO A 311 -15.39 -11.43 -18.94
N PRO A 312 -14.26 -10.75 -19.24
CA PRO A 312 -13.61 -9.90 -18.27
C PRO A 312 -14.54 -8.75 -17.86
N MET A 313 -14.51 -8.37 -16.59
CA MET A 313 -15.16 -7.13 -16.15
C MET A 313 -14.21 -5.97 -16.39
N ILE A 314 -14.67 -4.93 -17.08
CA ILE A 314 -13.84 -3.81 -17.50
C ILE A 314 -14.45 -2.50 -17.01
N HIS A 315 -13.63 -1.66 -16.40
CA HIS A 315 -13.95 -0.27 -16.10
C HIS A 315 -13.00 0.65 -16.87
N HIS A 316 -13.54 1.51 -17.72
CA HIS A 316 -12.76 2.45 -18.55
C HIS A 316 -12.62 3.80 -17.86
N PHE A 317 -11.45 4.41 -18.00
CA PHE A 317 -11.14 5.76 -17.54
C PHE A 317 -10.95 6.68 -18.77
N PRO A 318 -12.03 7.16 -19.41
CA PRO A 318 -11.93 7.84 -20.71
C PRO A 318 -11.09 9.13 -20.64
N SER A 319 -11.12 9.83 -19.50
CA SER A 319 -10.42 11.11 -19.31
C SER A 319 -9.05 10.97 -18.64
N LEU A 320 -8.64 9.76 -18.22
CA LEU A 320 -7.40 9.56 -17.46
C LEU A 320 -6.42 8.66 -18.23
N THR A 321 -5.13 8.85 -17.96
CA THR A 321 -4.03 8.03 -18.45
C THR A 321 -2.99 7.88 -17.35
N PHE A 322 -3.11 6.78 -16.59
CA PHE A 322 -2.24 6.50 -15.47
C PHE A 322 -0.83 6.11 -15.93
N ARG A 323 0.17 6.73 -15.32
CA ARG A 323 1.59 6.43 -15.52
C ARG A 323 2.12 5.43 -14.50
N SER A 324 1.58 5.48 -13.28
CA SER A 324 1.92 4.58 -12.19
C SER A 324 0.71 4.37 -11.31
N LEU A 325 0.60 3.18 -10.73
CA LEU A 325 -0.48 2.81 -9.84
C LEU A 325 0.07 1.99 -8.69
N THR A 326 -0.59 2.10 -7.55
CA THR A 326 -0.35 1.27 -6.37
C THR A 326 -1.70 0.88 -5.79
N SER A 327 -1.81 -0.34 -5.29
CA SER A 327 -3.07 -0.86 -4.73
C SER A 327 -2.84 -1.52 -3.38
N SER A 328 -3.86 -1.41 -2.53
CA SER A 328 -3.91 -2.05 -1.23
C SER A 328 -4.09 -3.56 -1.38
N GLN A 329 -3.95 -4.26 -0.25
CA GLN A 329 -4.50 -5.60 -0.11
C GLN A 329 -6.02 -5.56 -0.21
N CYS A 330 -6.57 -6.73 -0.49
CA CYS A 330 -7.98 -6.91 -0.73
C CYS A 330 -8.72 -7.33 0.55
N LEU A 331 -9.92 -6.79 0.72
CA LEU A 331 -10.87 -7.20 1.74
C LEU A 331 -11.92 -8.08 1.08
N SER A 332 -11.81 -9.39 1.26
CA SER A 332 -12.78 -10.36 0.76
C SER A 332 -13.97 -10.48 1.71
N THR A 333 -15.16 -10.57 1.14
CA THR A 333 -16.43 -10.84 1.81
C THR A 333 -17.10 -12.05 1.14
N THR A 334 -18.22 -12.52 1.70
CA THR A 334 -18.98 -13.62 1.08
C THR A 334 -19.57 -13.23 -0.28
N GLN A 335 -19.98 -11.96 -0.43
CA GLN A 335 -20.65 -11.45 -1.63
C GLN A 335 -19.70 -10.98 -2.73
N GLY A 336 -18.43 -10.79 -2.40
CA GLY A 336 -17.52 -10.05 -3.26
C GLY A 336 -16.24 -9.66 -2.55
N PHE A 337 -15.49 -8.75 -3.13
CA PHE A 337 -14.31 -8.19 -2.49
C PHE A 337 -14.09 -6.74 -2.89
N SER A 338 -13.31 -6.02 -2.09
CA SER A 338 -12.92 -4.66 -2.42
C SER A 338 -11.44 -4.40 -2.18
N PHE A 339 -10.90 -3.41 -2.88
CA PHE A 339 -9.55 -2.94 -2.67
C PHE A 339 -9.44 -1.47 -3.06
N ASN A 340 -8.52 -0.76 -2.41
CA ASN A 340 -8.20 0.62 -2.71
C ASN A 340 -7.04 0.67 -3.70
N PHE A 341 -7.00 1.68 -4.55
CA PHE A 341 -5.82 1.97 -5.35
C PHE A 341 -5.65 3.46 -5.58
N MET A 342 -4.40 3.87 -5.76
CA MET A 342 -4.05 5.23 -6.15
C MET A 342 -3.34 5.22 -7.49
N GLY A 343 -3.85 6.03 -8.43
CA GLY A 343 -3.30 6.21 -9.76
C GLY A 343 -2.75 7.62 -9.94
N TYR A 344 -1.56 7.72 -10.55
CA TYR A 344 -0.97 9.00 -10.93
C TYR A 344 -1.16 9.24 -12.43
N ASP A 345 -1.90 10.30 -12.76
CA ASP A 345 -2.07 10.85 -14.10
C ASP A 345 -1.22 12.11 -14.26
N PHE A 346 -0.44 12.20 -15.34
CA PHE A 346 0.53 13.29 -15.52
C PHE A 346 -0.11 14.67 -15.77
N LEU A 347 -1.34 14.70 -16.29
CA LEU A 347 -2.09 15.93 -16.59
C LEU A 347 -2.90 16.38 -15.38
N HIS A 348 -3.57 15.44 -14.73
CA HIS A 348 -4.61 15.75 -13.75
C HIS A 348 -4.12 15.65 -12.30
N GLY A 349 -3.24 14.70 -11.98
CA GLY A 349 -2.69 14.51 -10.64
C GLY A 349 -2.90 13.11 -10.08
N ILE A 350 -3.11 12.98 -8.77
CA ILE A 350 -3.30 11.67 -8.11
C ILE A 350 -4.78 11.46 -7.85
N PHE A 351 -5.25 10.26 -8.11
CA PHE A 351 -6.62 9.83 -7.87
C PHE A 351 -6.60 8.66 -6.89
N HIS A 352 -7.54 8.67 -5.95
CA HIS A 352 -7.79 7.56 -5.03
C HIS A 352 -9.12 6.93 -5.38
N PHE A 353 -9.10 5.63 -5.68
CA PHE A 353 -10.27 4.86 -6.01
C PHE A 353 -10.47 3.70 -5.04
N VAL A 354 -11.72 3.25 -4.94
CA VAL A 354 -12.09 1.93 -4.42
C VAL A 354 -12.75 1.14 -5.53
N ALA A 355 -12.33 -0.10 -5.71
CA ALA A 355 -13.02 -1.07 -6.57
C ALA A 355 -13.80 -2.03 -5.69
N HIS A 356 -15.10 -2.18 -5.97
CA HIS A 356 -16.00 -3.17 -5.40
C HIS A 356 -16.33 -4.19 -6.48
N VAL A 357 -16.10 -5.46 -6.16
CA VAL A 357 -16.32 -6.57 -7.07
C VAL A 357 -17.39 -7.46 -6.45
N HIS A 358 -18.55 -7.52 -7.06
CA HIS A 358 -19.63 -8.41 -6.64
C HIS A 358 -19.51 -9.72 -7.42
N ARG A 359 -19.66 -10.86 -6.73
CA ARG A 359 -19.64 -12.19 -7.38
C ARG A 359 -21.00 -12.54 -7.98
N VAL A 360 -22.09 -12.08 -7.36
CA VAL A 360 -23.46 -12.42 -7.75
C VAL A 360 -24.38 -11.19 -7.57
N PRO A 361 -24.84 -10.54 -8.66
CA PRO A 361 -24.35 -10.71 -10.03
C PRO A 361 -22.88 -10.29 -10.15
N GLN A 362 -22.18 -10.79 -11.19
CA GLN A 362 -20.81 -10.35 -11.46
C GLN A 362 -20.83 -8.90 -11.91
N SER A 363 -20.31 -8.00 -11.08
CA SER A 363 -20.19 -6.58 -11.41
C SER A 363 -18.92 -6.00 -10.81
N LEU A 364 -18.37 -5.02 -11.53
CA LEU A 364 -17.25 -4.19 -11.10
C LEU A 364 -17.74 -2.76 -10.97
N GLU A 365 -17.76 -2.27 -9.73
CA GLU A 365 -18.03 -0.87 -9.42
C GLU A 365 -16.71 -0.22 -9.01
N VAL A 366 -16.38 0.92 -9.62
CA VAL A 366 -15.18 1.69 -9.28
C VAL A 366 -15.62 3.10 -8.91
N THR A 367 -15.27 3.52 -7.71
CA THR A 367 -15.68 4.80 -7.15
C THR A 367 -14.45 5.64 -6.83
N CYS A 368 -14.43 6.88 -7.32
CA CYS A 368 -13.38 7.85 -7.01
C CYS A 368 -13.63 8.46 -5.62
N LEU A 369 -12.76 8.14 -4.66
CA LEU A 369 -12.85 8.62 -3.28
C LEU A 369 -12.21 10.00 -3.10
N GLY A 370 -11.24 10.35 -3.94
CA GLY A 370 -10.60 11.66 -3.84
C GLY A 370 -9.60 11.97 -4.95
N VAL A 371 -9.32 13.26 -5.11
CA VAL A 371 -8.38 13.78 -6.11
C VAL A 371 -7.37 14.73 -5.48
N TYR A 372 -6.09 14.56 -5.81
CA TYR A 372 -5.03 15.53 -5.56
C TYR A 372 -4.68 16.23 -6.88
N PRO A 373 -5.23 17.45 -7.11
CA PRO A 373 -4.97 18.17 -8.33
C PRO A 373 -3.53 18.67 -8.39
N MET A 374 -2.84 18.41 -9.50
CA MET A 374 -1.53 19.02 -9.77
C MET A 374 -1.57 20.11 -10.84
N SER A 375 -2.71 20.27 -11.51
CA SER A 375 -2.97 21.36 -12.45
C SER A 375 -4.04 22.28 -11.88
N ASP A 376 -3.85 23.59 -12.04
CA ASP A 376 -4.88 24.59 -11.70
C ASP A 376 -6.12 24.49 -12.61
N THR A 377 -6.01 23.75 -13.72
CA THR A 377 -7.03 23.65 -14.78
C THR A 377 -7.72 22.29 -14.82
N ILE A 378 -7.98 21.66 -13.67
CA ILE A 378 -8.81 20.45 -13.69
C ILE A 378 -10.20 20.84 -14.19
N ASN A 379 -10.54 20.36 -15.38
CA ASN A 379 -11.88 20.47 -15.90
C ASN A 379 -12.78 19.53 -15.09
N THR A 380 -13.44 20.07 -14.07
CA THR A 380 -14.34 19.30 -13.19
C THR A 380 -15.45 18.61 -13.99
N ARG A 381 -15.87 19.17 -15.14
CA ARG A 381 -16.83 18.52 -16.04
C ARG A 381 -16.27 17.24 -16.67
N ALA A 382 -14.98 17.21 -16.99
CA ALA A 382 -14.32 16.00 -17.52
C ALA A 382 -14.18 14.90 -16.45
N LEU A 383 -14.22 15.29 -15.17
CA LEU A 383 -14.24 14.36 -14.04
C LEU A 383 -15.66 13.95 -13.63
N ALA A 384 -16.69 14.69 -14.01
CA ALA A 384 -18.08 14.41 -13.60
C ALA A 384 -18.52 12.95 -13.83
N PRO A 385 -18.19 12.27 -14.96
CA PRO A 385 -18.53 10.86 -15.14
C PRO A 385 -17.92 9.93 -14.10
N LEU A 386 -16.74 10.27 -13.56
CA LEU A 386 -16.09 9.51 -12.48
C LEU A 386 -16.73 9.76 -11.11
N LEU A 387 -17.60 10.77 -11.02
CA LEU A 387 -18.23 11.22 -9.77
C LEU A 387 -19.70 10.79 -9.67
N SER A 388 -20.36 10.47 -10.78
CA SER A 388 -21.81 10.26 -10.84
C SER A 388 -22.31 8.86 -10.46
N SER A 389 -21.45 7.92 -10.06
CA SER A 389 -21.88 6.56 -9.69
C SER A 389 -22.57 6.46 -8.32
N ALA A 390 -22.50 7.48 -7.47
CA ALA A 390 -22.94 7.39 -6.07
C ALA A 390 -24.44 7.66 -5.82
N SER A 391 -25.28 7.88 -6.84
CA SER A 391 -26.68 8.26 -6.63
C SER A 391 -27.67 7.54 -7.55
N THR A 392 -27.86 6.24 -7.34
CA THR A 392 -29.01 5.53 -7.89
C THR A 392 -29.52 4.53 -6.87
N ASN A 393 -30.45 4.97 -6.04
CA ASN A 393 -31.55 4.21 -5.44
C ASN A 393 -32.16 5.04 -4.30
N ASP A 394 -32.98 6.03 -4.66
CA ASP A 394 -34.05 6.45 -3.77
C ASP A 394 -35.31 6.57 -4.62
N ASP A 395 -36.01 5.44 -4.68
CA ASP A 395 -37.26 5.27 -5.40
C ASP A 395 -38.39 5.58 -4.42
N SER A 396 -38.82 6.84 -4.35
CA SER A 396 -40.20 7.17 -3.94
C SER A 396 -40.63 8.61 -4.25
N SER A 397 -41.76 8.69 -4.94
CA SER A 397 -42.75 9.77 -4.97
C SER A 397 -42.38 11.12 -5.60
N GLU A 398 -42.93 11.29 -6.81
CA GLU A 398 -43.44 12.52 -7.40
C GLU A 398 -43.81 13.61 -6.38
N LEU A 399 -43.23 14.80 -6.52
CA LEU A 399 -43.93 16.09 -6.56
C LEU A 399 -42.93 17.24 -6.84
N SER A 400 -42.92 17.66 -8.09
CA SER A 400 -42.80 19.04 -8.58
C SER A 400 -42.03 20.06 -7.71
N GLY A 401 -40.75 20.27 -8.05
CA GLY A 401 -39.98 21.42 -7.61
C GLY A 401 -38.69 21.55 -8.42
N SER A 402 -38.70 22.36 -9.47
CA SER A 402 -37.52 22.67 -10.28
C SER A 402 -36.52 23.53 -9.48
N GLN A 403 -35.66 22.89 -8.69
CA GLN A 403 -34.43 23.50 -8.21
C GLN A 403 -33.27 23.02 -9.07
N GLN A 404 -32.85 23.89 -10.00
CA GLN A 404 -31.55 23.80 -10.65
C GLN A 404 -30.47 23.99 -9.57
N VAL A 405 -29.93 22.89 -9.05
CA VAL A 405 -28.68 22.92 -8.29
C VAL A 405 -27.58 23.33 -9.27
N THR A 406 -27.06 24.54 -9.08
CA THR A 406 -26.09 25.14 -10.00
C THR A 406 -24.69 24.56 -9.76
N ASP A 407 -24.07 24.05 -10.83
CA ASP A 407 -22.67 23.57 -10.93
C ASP A 407 -21.60 24.49 -10.29
N SER A 408 -21.96 25.75 -10.00
CA SER A 408 -21.08 26.76 -9.43
C SER A 408 -20.75 26.55 -7.94
N GLN A 409 -21.58 25.82 -7.18
CA GLN A 409 -21.31 25.57 -5.76
C GLN A 409 -20.22 24.51 -5.53
N TRP A 410 -20.11 23.50 -6.38
CA TRP A 410 -19.08 22.46 -6.27
C TRP A 410 -17.68 22.96 -6.61
N ALA A 411 -17.55 23.76 -7.67
CA ALA A 411 -16.29 24.41 -8.01
C ALA A 411 -15.83 25.38 -6.90
N SER A 412 -16.77 26.08 -6.25
CA SER A 412 -16.45 26.98 -5.14
C SER A 412 -16.06 26.23 -3.86
N ALA A 413 -16.58 25.02 -3.59
CA ALA A 413 -16.17 24.22 -2.43
C ALA A 413 -14.78 23.59 -2.61
N LEU A 414 -14.45 23.12 -3.82
CA LEU A 414 -13.15 22.52 -4.15
C LEU A 414 -12.01 23.54 -4.21
N PHE A 415 -12.29 24.79 -4.60
CA PHE A 415 -11.27 25.82 -4.83
C PHE A 415 -11.44 27.08 -3.96
N GLY A 416 -12.49 27.17 -3.13
CA GLY A 416 -12.77 28.30 -2.24
C GLY A 416 -12.06 28.27 -0.90
N HIS A 417 -11.53 27.11 -0.48
CA HIS A 417 -10.54 27.06 0.59
C HIS A 417 -9.18 27.50 0.06
N ARG A 418 -9.02 28.81 -0.09
CA ARG A 418 -7.73 29.49 -0.08
C ARG A 418 -7.02 29.15 1.24
N THR A 419 -6.33 28.02 1.25
CA THR A 419 -5.32 27.74 2.27
C THR A 419 -4.34 28.90 2.23
N LEU A 420 -4.18 29.57 3.37
CA LEU A 420 -3.17 30.60 3.58
C LEU A 420 -1.80 30.03 3.17
N GLY A 421 -1.28 30.41 2.00
CA GLY A 421 0.11 30.10 1.61
C GLY A 421 0.45 29.98 0.12
N SER A 422 -0.52 29.88 -0.81
CA SER A 422 -0.18 29.67 -2.24
C SER A 422 -0.59 30.84 -3.13
N THR A 423 0.18 31.93 -3.07
CA THR A 423 0.08 33.12 -3.95
C THR A 423 1.17 33.14 -5.03
N ALA A 424 1.53 31.99 -5.60
CA ALA A 424 2.39 31.96 -6.78
C ALA A 424 1.91 30.87 -7.75
N GLY A 425 1.05 31.25 -8.69
CA GLY A 425 0.85 30.49 -9.91
C GLY A 425 2.20 30.34 -10.61
N GLY A 426 2.63 29.10 -10.83
CA GLY A 426 3.92 28.86 -11.47
C GLY A 426 4.64 27.61 -11.00
N SER A 427 4.06 26.43 -11.25
CA SER A 427 4.69 25.40 -12.09
C SER A 427 4.17 24.01 -11.74
N ARG A 428 3.85 23.26 -12.80
CA ARG A 428 3.43 21.85 -12.76
C ARG A 428 4.47 21.03 -12.02
N GLY A 429 4.13 20.55 -10.83
CA GLY A 429 4.88 19.47 -10.19
C GLY A 429 4.64 18.14 -10.92
N PHE A 430 5.51 17.16 -10.71
CA PHE A 430 5.22 15.78 -11.07
C PHE A 430 5.52 14.84 -9.91
N VAL A 431 4.81 13.71 -9.90
CA VAL A 431 5.02 12.64 -8.92
C VAL A 431 6.13 11.73 -9.42
N SER A 432 7.17 11.59 -8.62
CA SER A 432 8.33 10.74 -8.94
C SER A 432 8.18 9.32 -8.41
N ALA A 433 7.50 9.17 -7.27
CA ALA A 433 7.15 7.88 -6.67
C ALA A 433 5.83 8.01 -5.90
N LEU A 434 5.07 6.93 -5.84
CA LEU A 434 3.77 6.83 -5.16
C LEU A 434 3.67 5.44 -4.52
N ALA A 435 3.26 5.38 -3.26
CA ALA A 435 2.99 4.14 -2.54
C ALA A 435 1.72 4.28 -1.71
N LEU A 436 0.84 3.29 -1.81
CA LEU A 436 -0.35 3.12 -0.97
C LEU A 436 -0.08 1.94 -0.06
N GLY A 437 -0.39 2.09 1.22
CA GLY A 437 -0.19 1.03 2.19
C GLY A 437 -1.07 -0.19 1.92
N PRO A 438 -0.68 -1.36 2.45
CA PRO A 438 -1.43 -2.60 2.28
C PRO A 438 -2.88 -2.51 2.75
N GLN A 439 -3.23 -1.62 3.67
CA GLN A 439 -4.60 -1.43 4.16
C GLN A 439 -5.37 -0.36 3.37
N GLY A 440 -4.69 0.38 2.50
CA GLY A 440 -5.30 1.43 1.70
C GLY A 440 -5.68 2.69 2.50
N LYS A 441 -5.13 2.87 3.70
CA LYS A 441 -5.49 3.98 4.61
C LYS A 441 -4.44 5.07 4.68
N ARG A 442 -3.20 4.77 4.29
CA ARG A 442 -2.12 5.74 4.24
C ARG A 442 -1.42 5.65 2.91
N ALA A 443 -1.00 6.80 2.41
CA ALA A 443 -0.24 6.90 1.19
C ALA A 443 0.91 7.89 1.36
N VAL A 444 1.95 7.66 0.57
CA VAL A 444 3.10 8.55 0.44
C VAL A 444 3.35 8.78 -1.04
N TRP A 445 3.64 10.02 -1.40
CA TRP A 445 4.15 10.33 -2.72
C TRP A 445 5.21 11.41 -2.66
N ILE A 446 5.99 11.49 -3.72
CA ILE A 446 7.12 12.41 -3.81
C ILE A 446 6.89 13.37 -4.95
N GLU A 447 6.64 14.62 -4.60
CA GLU A 447 6.43 15.70 -5.55
C GLU A 447 7.75 16.40 -5.89
N ARG A 448 7.95 16.64 -7.18
CA ARG A 448 9.00 17.51 -7.71
C ARG A 448 8.37 18.68 -8.44
N LYS A 449 8.59 19.89 -7.94
CA LYS A 449 8.20 21.13 -8.62
C LYS A 449 9.16 21.42 -9.78
N ARG A 450 8.63 21.91 -10.91
CA ARG A 450 9.47 22.30 -12.07
C ARG A 450 10.42 23.43 -11.65
N GLY A 451 11.67 23.35 -12.07
CA GLY A 451 12.70 24.33 -11.69
C GLY A 451 13.14 24.25 -10.22
N SER A 452 12.58 23.33 -9.41
CA SER A 452 13.01 23.10 -8.04
C SER A 452 13.99 21.92 -7.95
N THR A 453 15.06 22.12 -7.20
CA THR A 453 15.95 21.04 -6.75
C THR A 453 15.38 20.31 -5.53
N VAL A 454 14.32 20.83 -4.91
CA VAL A 454 13.68 20.22 -3.74
C VAL A 454 12.67 19.15 -4.17
N ARG A 455 12.68 18.03 -3.46
CA ARG A 455 11.67 16.98 -3.49
C ARG A 455 10.89 17.04 -2.19
N GLU A 456 9.57 17.07 -2.30
CA GLU A 456 8.67 17.12 -1.15
C GLU A 456 8.05 15.74 -0.96
N VAL A 457 8.27 15.15 0.22
CA VAL A 457 7.62 13.89 0.61
C VAL A 457 6.31 14.25 1.27
N LEU A 458 5.22 13.90 0.61
CA LEU A 458 3.85 14.20 1.00
C LEU A 458 3.19 12.91 1.47
N VAL A 459 2.30 13.04 2.45
CA VAL A 459 1.54 11.92 2.98
C VAL A 459 0.06 12.24 3.01
N TRP A 460 -0.73 11.18 2.95
CA TRP A 460 -2.17 11.16 3.17
C TRP A 460 -2.50 10.08 4.19
N ALA A 461 -3.56 10.31 4.97
CA ALA A 461 -4.19 9.29 5.79
C ALA A 461 -5.71 9.44 5.70
N GLN A 462 -6.42 8.31 5.65
CA GLN A 462 -7.85 8.25 5.78
C GLN A 462 -8.27 8.72 7.18
N ASP A 463 -9.33 9.53 7.26
CA ASP A 463 -9.89 9.96 8.54
C ASP A 463 -10.46 8.74 9.30
N PRO A 464 -9.99 8.44 10.52
CA PRO A 464 -10.53 7.35 11.32
C PRO A 464 -12.01 7.52 11.67
N ALA A 465 -12.55 8.74 11.66
CA ALA A 465 -13.96 8.98 11.95
C ALA A 465 -14.90 8.47 10.85
N GLY A 466 -14.38 8.12 9.67
CA GLY A 466 -15.16 7.45 8.62
C GLY A 466 -16.32 8.26 8.05
N GLU A 467 -16.53 9.52 8.48
CA GLU A 467 -17.46 10.45 7.86
C GLU A 467 -16.89 10.86 6.50
N GLN A 468 -16.99 9.95 5.53
CA GLN A 468 -16.88 10.29 4.13
C GLN A 468 -18.11 11.12 3.82
N THR A 469 -17.96 12.44 3.84
CA THR A 469 -18.97 13.31 3.27
C THR A 469 -19.10 12.94 1.80
N PRO A 470 -20.29 12.55 1.32
CA PRO A 470 -20.48 12.18 -0.08
C PRO A 470 -20.16 13.40 -0.95
N GLY A 471 -19.09 13.29 -1.73
CA GLY A 471 -18.57 14.36 -2.58
C GLY A 471 -17.09 14.14 -2.93
N LEU A 472 -16.59 14.88 -3.93
CA LEU A 472 -15.18 14.81 -4.29
C LEU A 472 -14.33 15.40 -3.17
N VAL A 473 -13.67 14.55 -2.41
CA VAL A 473 -12.75 14.98 -1.36
C VAL A 473 -11.40 15.28 -2.01
N VAL A 474 -10.94 16.53 -1.92
CA VAL A 474 -9.55 16.85 -2.23
C VAL A 474 -8.68 16.07 -1.26
N ILE A 475 -7.80 15.21 -1.79
CA ILE A 475 -6.91 14.41 -0.95
C ILE A 475 -6.07 15.37 -0.10
N PRO A 476 -6.22 15.37 1.25
CA PRO A 476 -5.43 16.25 2.09
C PRO A 476 -3.96 15.83 2.00
N ARG A 477 -3.08 16.83 1.84
CA ARG A 477 -1.63 16.60 1.79
C ARG A 477 -0.95 17.18 3.02
N CYS A 478 -0.04 16.42 3.59
CA CYS A 478 0.86 16.89 4.63
C CYS A 478 2.30 16.61 4.23
N MET A 479 3.13 17.66 4.22
CA MET A 479 4.54 17.51 3.92
C MET A 479 5.29 17.04 5.16
N VAL A 480 5.92 15.87 5.06
CA VAL A 480 6.61 15.25 6.19
C VAL A 480 8.13 15.30 6.06
N HIS A 481 8.67 15.46 4.85
CA HIS A 481 10.11 15.52 4.64
C HIS A 481 10.47 16.29 3.35
N ARG A 482 11.70 16.81 3.28
CA ARG A 482 12.25 17.50 2.12
C ARG A 482 13.66 17.00 1.82
N VAL A 483 13.94 16.76 0.55
CA VAL A 483 15.28 16.38 0.08
C VAL A 483 15.71 17.32 -1.02
N VAL A 484 16.96 17.79 -0.99
CA VAL A 484 17.53 18.62 -2.06
C VAL A 484 18.34 17.73 -3.00
N SER A 485 18.09 17.84 -4.30
CA SER A 485 18.76 17.10 -5.37
C SER A 485 19.10 18.05 -6.52
N TYR A 486 20.40 18.33 -6.67
CA TYR A 486 20.93 19.28 -7.66
C TYR A 486 21.16 18.64 -9.04
N ASP A 487 21.56 17.38 -9.09
CA ASP A 487 22.08 16.69 -10.29
C ASP A 487 21.22 15.50 -10.74
N LEU A 488 20.00 15.39 -10.21
CA LEU A 488 19.06 14.28 -10.43
C LEU A 488 19.52 12.92 -9.88
N ARG A 489 20.75 12.80 -9.37
CA ARG A 489 21.26 11.56 -8.78
C ARG A 489 20.64 11.31 -7.41
N ALA A 490 20.47 12.37 -6.64
CA ALA A 490 19.77 12.35 -5.37
C ALA A 490 18.23 12.43 -5.53
N ASP A 491 17.68 12.36 -6.75
CA ASP A 491 16.23 12.33 -6.93
C ASP A 491 15.69 11.05 -6.31
N LEU A 492 14.73 11.22 -5.40
CA LEU A 492 13.95 10.10 -4.90
C LEU A 492 13.11 9.56 -6.05
N THR A 493 13.23 8.26 -6.30
CA THR A 493 12.59 7.55 -7.43
C THR A 493 11.67 6.44 -6.96
N HIS A 494 11.77 6.06 -5.68
CA HIS A 494 11.04 4.96 -5.10
C HIS A 494 10.62 5.33 -3.68
N CYS A 495 9.45 4.84 -3.26
CA CYS A 495 9.01 4.87 -1.88
C CYS A 495 8.23 3.59 -1.53
N ALA A 496 8.34 3.17 -0.28
CA ALA A 496 7.49 2.13 0.30
C ALA A 496 7.13 2.56 1.73
N ILE A 497 6.05 1.99 2.25
CA ILE A 497 5.56 2.36 3.58
C ILE A 497 5.31 1.12 4.43
N ALA A 498 5.68 1.24 5.70
CA ALA A 498 5.23 0.37 6.76
C ALA A 498 4.02 1.07 7.37
N GLU A 499 2.81 0.71 6.91
CA GLU A 499 1.62 1.50 7.15
C GLU A 499 1.26 1.57 8.64
N VAL A 500 1.35 0.46 9.38
CA VAL A 500 0.96 0.42 10.80
C VAL A 500 1.95 1.17 11.67
N SER A 501 3.25 0.96 11.45
CA SER A 501 4.36 1.58 12.20
C SER A 501 4.65 3.01 11.74
N GLY A 502 4.11 3.42 10.59
CA GLY A 502 4.27 4.75 10.01
C GLY A 502 5.66 5.04 9.49
N ARG A 503 6.50 4.01 9.27
CA ARG A 503 7.81 4.19 8.64
C ARG A 503 7.64 4.44 7.15
N ILE A 504 8.46 5.35 6.63
CA ILE A 504 8.55 5.63 5.20
C ILE A 504 9.96 5.28 4.77
N VAL A 505 10.09 4.40 3.79
CA VAL A 505 11.37 4.08 3.16
C VAL A 505 11.42 4.79 1.81
N LEU A 506 12.51 5.52 1.56
CA LEU A 506 12.74 6.28 0.34
C LEU A 506 13.99 5.75 -0.35
N GLY A 507 13.96 5.68 -1.67
CA GLY A 507 15.14 5.32 -2.47
C GLY A 507 15.45 6.38 -3.51
N ASN A 508 16.72 6.74 -3.63
CA ASN A 508 17.18 7.66 -4.67
C ASN A 508 17.71 6.92 -5.91
N ARG A 509 17.97 7.69 -6.97
CA ARG A 509 18.39 7.16 -8.26
C ARG A 509 19.77 6.46 -8.22
N ILE A 510 20.63 6.82 -7.27
CA ILE A 510 21.96 6.21 -7.09
C ILE A 510 21.97 5.03 -6.12
N GLY A 511 20.81 4.51 -5.72
CA GLY A 511 20.75 3.29 -4.93
C GLY A 511 20.82 3.48 -3.41
N GLU A 512 20.82 4.71 -2.91
CA GLU A 512 20.77 4.96 -1.47
C GLU A 512 19.33 4.84 -0.97
N LEU A 513 19.19 4.26 0.22
CA LEU A 513 17.93 4.04 0.89
C LEU A 513 17.91 4.83 2.20
N PHE A 514 16.78 5.46 2.49
CA PHE A 514 16.56 6.29 3.66
C PHE A 514 15.33 5.81 4.40
N VAL A 515 15.45 5.62 5.72
CA VAL A 515 14.31 5.29 6.58
C VAL A 515 13.92 6.52 7.38
N LEU A 516 12.68 6.96 7.18
CA LEU A 516 12.01 7.99 7.97
C LEU A 516 11.14 7.31 9.03
N ASP A 517 11.64 7.29 10.26
CA ASP A 517 10.89 6.84 11.43
C ASP A 517 9.92 7.92 11.92
N VAL A 518 8.90 7.46 12.66
CA VAL A 518 7.85 8.29 13.25
C VAL A 518 8.32 9.12 14.43
#